data_AF-A0A350QU49-F1
#
_entry.id   AF-A0A350QU49-F1
#
_cell.length_a   1.000
_cell.length_b   1.000
_cell.length_c   1.000
_cell.angle_alpha   90.00
_cell.angle_beta   90.00
_cell.angle_gamma   90.00
#
_symmetry.space_group_name_H-M   'P 1'
#
loop_
_entity.id
_entity.type
_entity.pdbx_description
1 polymer ?
#
loop_
_entity_poly.entity_id
_entity_poly.type
_entity_poly.pdbx_seq_one_letter_code
_entity_poly.pdbx_strand_id
1 'polypeptide(L)'
;KQGLIEFAETERWGESLEEGISRVVGLNLSERLDTLSYSVFPHRRKPGCRFDLGLTFSRFERIAPGKVLIEVLCDLYHDNKLVSQVRFQKKLGFHDPSQTLDAGLQVLALSQCLSDLSAFLVLEMEANGEKGSP
;
A
#
# COMPACT_ATOMS: atom_id res chain seq x y z
N LYS A 1 -28.13 -5.11 -8.72
CA LYS A 1 -27.58 -5.56 -7.43
C LYS A 1 -26.18 -4.96 -7.29
N GLN A 2 -26.00 -3.97 -6.43
CA GLN A 2 -24.70 -3.33 -6.13
C GLN A 2 -24.26 -3.79 -4.74
N GLY A 3 -22.97 -4.15 -4.61
CA GLY A 3 -22.25 -4.15 -3.32
C GLY A 3 -22.48 -5.32 -2.36
N LEU A 4 -22.41 -6.57 -2.82
CA LEU A 4 -22.28 -7.69 -1.89
C LEU A 4 -20.79 -7.84 -1.52
N ILE A 5 -20.46 -7.64 -0.25
CA ILE A 5 -19.14 -7.95 0.32
C ILE A 5 -19.23 -9.33 0.93
N GLU A 6 -18.32 -10.22 0.51
CA GLU A 6 -18.23 -11.59 1.01
C GLU A 6 -16.84 -11.81 1.59
N PHE A 7 -16.79 -12.46 2.76
CA PHE A 7 -15.53 -12.88 3.38
C PHE A 7 -15.22 -14.30 2.96
N ALA A 8 -13.95 -14.60 2.72
CA ALA A 8 -13.50 -15.97 2.51
C ALA A 8 -13.72 -16.80 3.79
N GLU A 9 -14.32 -17.99 3.68
CA GLU A 9 -14.63 -18.83 4.84
C GLU A 9 -13.39 -19.59 5.35
N THR A 10 -12.54 -20.03 4.42
CA THR A 10 -11.39 -20.91 4.67
C THR A 10 -10.05 -20.21 4.63
N GLU A 11 -9.91 -19.16 3.82
CA GLU A 11 -8.68 -18.38 3.72
C GLU A 11 -8.72 -17.15 4.63
N ARG A 12 -7.66 -16.96 5.42
CA ARG A 12 -7.52 -15.81 6.32
C ARG A 12 -6.14 -15.20 6.18
N TRP A 13 -6.05 -13.90 6.45
CA TRP A 13 -4.77 -13.24 6.60
C TRP A 13 -4.03 -13.79 7.82
N GLY A 14 -2.72 -14.02 7.69
CA GLY A 14 -1.88 -14.51 8.79
C GLY A 14 -1.61 -13.48 9.88
N GLU A 15 -1.90 -12.21 9.62
CA GLU A 15 -1.81 -11.07 10.53
C GLU A 15 -2.93 -10.06 10.22
N SER A 16 -3.06 -9.00 11.03
CA SER A 16 -3.99 -7.92 10.72
C SER A 16 -3.59 -7.20 9.42
N LEU A 17 -4.57 -6.85 8.59
CA LEU A 17 -4.29 -6.12 7.34
C LEU A 17 -3.57 -4.80 7.60
N GLU A 18 -3.90 -4.12 8.69
CA GLU A 18 -3.25 -2.88 9.10
C GLU A 18 -1.75 -3.07 9.32
N GLU A 19 -1.35 -4.07 10.12
CA GLU A 19 0.07 -4.35 10.39
C GLU A 19 0.79 -4.84 9.12
N GLY A 20 0.18 -5.77 8.39
CA GLY A 20 0.79 -6.37 7.21
C GLY A 20 1.00 -5.38 6.07
N ILE A 21 -0.01 -4.56 5.76
CA ILE A 21 0.10 -3.51 4.73
C ILE A 21 1.12 -2.47 5.15
N SER A 22 1.06 -1.98 6.39
CA SER A 22 1.98 -0.95 6.88
C SER A 22 3.44 -1.43 6.81
N ARG A 23 3.70 -2.69 7.19
CA ARG A 23 5.01 -3.32 7.11
C ARG A 23 5.50 -3.47 5.67
N VAL A 24 4.66 -3.98 4.77
CA VAL A 24 5.03 -4.17 3.35
C VAL A 24 5.30 -2.83 2.66
N VAL A 25 4.45 -1.83 2.86
CA VAL A 25 4.68 -0.49 2.28
C VAL A 25 5.94 0.15 2.87
N GLY A 26 6.15 0.04 4.19
CA GLY A 26 7.37 0.54 4.84
C GLY A 26 8.64 -0.09 4.29
N LEU A 27 8.65 -1.42 4.10
CA LEU A 27 9.77 -2.15 3.49
C LEU A 27 10.00 -1.70 2.04
N ASN A 28 8.96 -1.66 1.22
CA ASN A 28 9.06 -1.21 -0.16
C ASN A 28 9.62 0.21 -0.26
N LEU A 29 9.18 1.13 0.60
CA LEU A 29 9.68 2.51 0.63
C LEU A 29 11.15 2.56 1.09
N SER A 30 11.52 1.75 2.09
CA SER A 30 12.91 1.67 2.56
C SER A 30 13.87 1.22 1.47
N GLU A 31 13.46 0.23 0.66
CA GLU A 31 14.25 -0.26 -0.48
C GLU A 31 14.30 0.77 -1.61
N ARG A 32 13.17 1.40 -1.94
CA ARG A 32 13.07 2.36 -3.06
C ARG A 32 13.80 3.68 -2.78
N LEU A 33 13.81 4.12 -1.54
CA LEU A 33 14.49 5.36 -1.10
C LEU A 33 15.91 5.10 -0.60
N ASP A 34 16.38 3.85 -0.66
CA ASP A 34 17.68 3.40 -0.15
C ASP A 34 17.96 3.94 1.27
N THR A 35 17.03 3.70 2.19
CA THR A 35 17.10 4.27 3.53
C THR A 35 16.70 3.30 4.63
N LEU A 36 17.51 3.28 5.69
CA LEU A 36 17.18 2.59 6.95
C LEU A 36 16.41 3.50 7.92
N SER A 37 16.22 4.77 7.56
CA SER A 37 15.57 5.82 8.35
C SER A 37 14.06 5.82 8.15
N TYR A 38 13.43 4.66 8.37
CA TYR A 38 11.99 4.51 8.37
C TYR A 38 11.50 3.84 9.66
N SER A 39 10.26 4.13 10.02
CA SER A 39 9.52 3.48 11.11
C SER A 39 8.08 3.30 10.68
N VAL A 40 7.50 2.17 11.06
CA VAL A 40 6.11 1.83 10.77
C VAL A 40 5.38 1.69 12.10
N PHE A 41 4.18 2.25 12.21
CA PHE A 41 3.31 2.07 13.39
C PHE A 41 3.17 0.56 13.72
N PRO A 42 3.20 0.14 15.00
CA PRO A 42 3.20 0.97 16.21
C PRO A 42 4.60 1.42 16.69
N HIS A 43 5.65 1.21 15.90
CA HIS A 43 7.00 1.62 16.31
C HIS A 43 7.12 3.14 16.46
N ARG A 44 7.92 3.56 17.45
CA ARG A 44 8.21 4.97 17.69
C ARG A 44 8.87 5.61 16.47
N ARG A 45 8.45 6.83 16.14
CA ARG A 45 9.09 7.66 15.13
C ARG A 45 10.61 7.72 15.36
N LYS A 46 11.38 7.36 14.34
CA LYS A 46 12.83 7.52 14.36
C LYS A 46 13.20 8.99 14.13
N PRO A 47 14.24 9.51 14.81
CA PRO A 47 14.83 10.80 14.46
C PRO A 47 15.28 10.80 12.99
N GLY A 48 15.07 11.92 12.28
CA GLY A 48 15.48 12.07 10.89
C GLY A 48 14.42 11.67 9.84
N CYS A 49 13.28 11.09 10.23
CA CYS A 49 12.15 10.91 9.33
C CYS A 49 11.49 12.27 9.06
N ARG A 50 11.67 12.81 7.84
CA ARG A 50 11.09 14.10 7.39
C ARG A 50 9.64 13.97 6.98
N PHE A 51 9.30 12.82 6.37
CA PHE A 51 7.95 12.53 5.93
C PHE A 51 7.25 11.58 6.90
N ASP A 52 5.97 11.86 7.15
CA ASP A 52 5.03 10.91 7.76
C ASP A 52 3.92 10.59 6.73
N LEU A 53 3.48 9.34 6.71
CA LEU A 53 2.44 8.86 5.78
C LEU A 53 1.22 8.37 6.56
N GLY A 54 0.04 8.87 6.17
CA GLY A 54 -1.25 8.33 6.56
C GLY A 54 -1.90 7.62 5.36
N LEU A 55 -2.21 6.33 5.48
CA LEU A 55 -2.83 5.55 4.40
C LEU A 55 -4.20 5.06 4.84
N THR A 56 -5.25 5.50 4.15
CA THR A 56 -6.62 5.04 4.41
C THR A 56 -7.08 4.16 3.25
N PHE A 57 -7.15 2.85 3.49
CA PHE A 57 -7.63 1.89 2.51
C PHE A 57 -9.16 1.82 2.54
N SER A 58 -9.79 2.19 1.45
CA SER A 58 -11.24 2.04 1.25
C SER A 58 -11.59 0.72 0.56
N ARG A 59 -10.66 0.19 -0.27
CA ARG A 59 -10.77 -1.14 -0.88
C ARG A 59 -9.41 -1.81 -0.91
N PHE A 60 -9.41 -3.09 -0.57
CA PHE A 60 -8.27 -3.99 -0.67
C PHE A 60 -8.79 -5.41 -0.86
N GLU A 61 -9.18 -5.76 -2.08
CA GLU A 61 -9.99 -6.96 -2.31
C GLU A 61 -9.87 -7.52 -3.73
N ARG A 62 -10.32 -8.78 -3.87
CA ARG A 62 -10.66 -9.37 -5.16
C ARG A 62 -12.03 -8.86 -5.59
N ILE A 63 -12.14 -8.40 -6.84
CA ILE A 63 -13.39 -7.83 -7.39
C ILE A 63 -14.01 -8.68 -8.51
N ALA A 64 -13.26 -9.63 -9.04
CA ALA A 64 -13.70 -10.64 -10.01
C ALA A 64 -12.69 -11.79 -10.04
N PRO A 65 -13.02 -12.96 -10.62
CA PRO A 65 -12.02 -13.99 -10.92
C PRO A 65 -10.83 -13.38 -11.69
N GLY A 66 -9.62 -13.68 -11.24
CA GLY A 66 -8.41 -13.13 -11.87
C GLY A 66 -8.26 -11.61 -11.75
N LYS A 67 -8.93 -10.93 -10.79
CA LYS A 67 -8.86 -9.47 -10.69
C LYS A 67 -8.94 -8.94 -9.27
N VAL A 68 -7.99 -8.06 -8.92
CA VAL A 68 -7.93 -7.35 -7.65
C VAL A 68 -8.02 -5.83 -7.83
N LEU A 69 -8.33 -5.15 -6.73
CA LEU A 69 -8.41 -3.70 -6.64
C LEU A 69 -7.92 -3.22 -5.28
N ILE A 70 -7.14 -2.14 -5.32
CA ILE A 70 -6.89 -1.31 -4.14
C ILE A 70 -7.33 0.14 -4.42
N GLU A 71 -7.94 0.76 -3.42
CA GLU A 71 -8.31 2.18 -3.41
C GLU A 71 -7.88 2.80 -2.08
N VAL A 72 -6.98 3.79 -2.15
CA VAL A 72 -6.26 4.33 -1.01
C VAL A 72 -6.27 5.86 -1.06
N LEU A 73 -6.61 6.50 0.06
CA LEU A 73 -6.31 7.92 0.28
C LEU A 73 -4.96 8.01 0.98
N CYS A 74 -4.03 8.76 0.40
CA CYS A 74 -2.67 8.94 0.89
C CYS A 74 -2.51 10.37 1.39
N ASP A 75 -2.28 10.51 2.69
CA ASP A 75 -1.92 11.76 3.33
C ASP A 75 -0.40 11.78 3.53
N LEU A 76 0.27 12.74 2.90
CA LEU A 76 1.70 12.97 3.05
C LEU A 76 1.91 14.20 3.94
N TYR A 77 2.64 14.00 5.03
CA TYR A 77 3.05 15.06 5.93
C TYR A 77 4.55 15.30 5.79
N HIS A 78 4.98 16.55 5.76
CA HIS A 78 6.37 16.96 5.88
C HIS A 78 6.50 17.85 7.11
N ASP A 79 7.38 17.51 8.04
CA ASP A 79 7.57 18.25 9.30
C ASP A 79 6.24 18.50 10.06
N ASN A 80 5.41 17.45 10.15
CA ASN A 80 4.08 17.44 10.78
C ASN A 80 3.02 18.33 10.11
N LYS A 81 3.24 18.81 8.89
CA LYS A 81 2.25 19.54 8.10
C LYS A 81 1.80 18.70 6.91
N LEU A 82 0.50 18.60 6.69
CA LEU A 82 -0.05 17.95 5.50
C LEU A 82 0.38 18.75 4.26
N VAL A 83 1.12 18.12 3.35
CA VAL A 83 1.63 18.73 2.12
C VAL A 83 0.98 18.17 0.86
N SER A 84 0.54 16.92 0.88
CA SER A 84 -0.22 16.30 -0.21
C SER A 84 -1.30 15.38 0.35
N GLN A 85 -2.47 15.40 -0.28
CA GLN A 85 -3.55 14.45 -0.04
C GLN A 85 -4.05 13.97 -1.41
N VAL A 86 -3.73 12.72 -1.75
CA VAL A 86 -3.95 12.17 -3.09
C VAL A 86 -4.60 10.80 -3.02
N ARG A 87 -5.43 10.49 -4.01
CA ARG A 87 -6.05 9.17 -4.14
C ARG A 87 -5.23 8.30 -5.08
N PHE A 88 -4.92 7.11 -4.63
CA PHE A 88 -4.33 6.05 -5.44
C PHE A 88 -5.36 4.95 -5.67
N GLN A 89 -5.49 4.53 -6.92
CA GLN A 89 -6.33 3.40 -7.29
C GLN A 89 -5.58 2.51 -8.27
N LYS A 90 -5.51 1.21 -7.97
CA LYS A 90 -4.94 0.22 -8.87
C LYS A 90 -5.85 -0.97 -8.99
N LYS A 91 -6.21 -1.26 -10.25
CA LYS A 91 -6.89 -2.49 -10.65
C LYS A 91 -5.90 -3.37 -11.39
N LEU A 92 -5.72 -4.61 -10.94
CA LEU A 92 -4.78 -5.54 -11.56
C LEU A 92 -5.50 -6.83 -11.94
N GLY A 93 -5.31 -7.25 -13.20
CA GLY A 93 -5.71 -8.57 -13.66
C GLY A 93 -4.55 -9.56 -13.51
N PHE A 94 -4.85 -10.80 -13.17
CA PHE A 94 -3.91 -11.90 -13.09
C PHE A 94 -4.53 -13.16 -13.72
N HIS A 95 -3.69 -14.02 -14.28
CA HIS A 95 -4.14 -15.26 -14.91
C HIS A 95 -4.22 -16.36 -13.86
N ASP A 96 -5.42 -16.90 -13.65
CA ASP A 96 -5.67 -18.12 -12.87
C ASP A 96 -6.02 -19.25 -13.86
N PRO A 97 -5.03 -20.05 -14.30
CA PRO A 97 -5.24 -21.07 -15.32
C PRO A 97 -6.19 -22.19 -14.88
N SER A 98 -6.26 -22.47 -13.58
CA SER A 98 -7.13 -23.49 -13.00
C SER A 98 -8.53 -22.96 -12.65
N GLN A 99 -8.74 -21.64 -12.71
CA GLN A 99 -9.98 -20.96 -12.28
C GLN A 99 -10.40 -21.35 -10.85
N THR A 100 -9.44 -21.74 -10.03
CA THR A 100 -9.66 -22.26 -8.67
C THR A 100 -9.82 -21.15 -7.65
N LEU A 101 -9.76 -19.88 -8.07
CA LEU A 101 -9.72 -18.73 -7.18
C LEU A 101 -8.51 -18.82 -6.26
N ASP A 102 -7.34 -19.16 -6.82
CA ASP A 102 -6.11 -19.37 -6.06
C ASP A 102 -5.79 -18.14 -5.20
N ALA A 103 -5.79 -18.33 -3.88
CA ALA A 103 -5.55 -17.27 -2.91
C ALA A 103 -4.11 -16.76 -2.97
N GLY A 104 -3.13 -17.62 -3.30
CA GLY A 104 -1.74 -17.24 -3.48
C GLY A 104 -1.56 -16.28 -4.65
N LEU A 105 -2.20 -16.56 -5.79
CA LEU A 105 -2.19 -15.65 -6.94
C LEU A 105 -2.86 -14.30 -6.63
N GLN A 106 -3.95 -14.32 -5.86
CA GLN A 106 -4.61 -13.09 -5.39
C GLN A 106 -3.72 -12.25 -4.49
N VAL A 107 -3.07 -12.89 -3.50
CA VAL A 107 -2.14 -12.22 -2.58
C VAL A 107 -0.94 -11.66 -3.33
N LEU A 108 -0.43 -12.37 -4.32
CA LEU A 108 0.65 -11.88 -5.19
C LEU A 108 0.21 -10.64 -5.97
N ALA A 109 -0.99 -10.65 -6.55
CA ALA A 109 -1.53 -9.49 -7.27
C ALA A 109 -1.77 -8.28 -6.35
N LEU A 110 -2.26 -8.49 -5.13
CA LEU A 110 -2.43 -7.42 -4.13
C LEU A 110 -1.07 -6.87 -3.67
N SER A 111 -0.07 -7.74 -3.46
CA SER A 111 1.31 -7.34 -3.15
C SER A 111 1.92 -6.49 -4.26
N GLN A 112 1.67 -6.83 -5.52
CA GLN A 112 2.09 -6.00 -6.65
C GLN A 112 1.41 -4.62 -6.63
N CYS A 113 0.12 -4.54 -6.28
CA CYS A 113 -0.57 -3.26 -6.13
C CYS A 113 0.03 -2.41 -5.00
N LEU A 114 0.46 -3.01 -3.89
CA LEU A 114 1.19 -2.30 -2.82
C LEU A 114 2.58 -1.82 -3.26
N SER A 115 3.27 -2.60 -4.09
CA SER A 115 4.54 -2.17 -4.70
C SER A 115 4.34 -0.96 -5.61
N ASP A 116 3.29 -0.96 -6.44
CA ASP A 116 2.92 0.17 -7.31
C ASP A 116 2.51 1.41 -6.48
N LEU A 117 1.75 1.23 -5.40
CA LEU A 117 1.42 2.29 -4.45
C LEU A 117 2.70 2.88 -3.86
N SER A 118 3.66 2.04 -3.47
CA SER A 118 4.93 2.49 -2.90
C SER A 118 5.75 3.31 -3.92
N ALA A 119 5.76 2.89 -5.19
CA ALA A 119 6.38 3.67 -6.27
C ALA A 119 5.71 5.04 -6.44
N PHE A 120 4.37 5.08 -6.40
CA PHE A 120 3.60 6.32 -6.46
C PHE A 120 3.92 7.26 -5.29
N LEU A 121 4.00 6.74 -4.07
CA LEU A 121 4.33 7.52 -2.88
C LEU A 121 5.73 8.13 -2.94
N VAL A 122 6.72 7.44 -3.53
CA VAL A 122 8.05 8.00 -3.75
C VAL A 122 7.98 9.25 -4.64
N LEU A 123 7.23 9.19 -5.75
CA LEU A 123 7.05 10.34 -6.64
C LEU A 123 6.36 11.51 -5.91
N GLU A 124 5.37 11.22 -5.06
CA GLU A 124 4.71 12.24 -4.23
C GLU A 124 5.67 12.86 -3.21
N MET A 125 6.54 12.07 -2.57
CA MET A 125 7.57 12.58 -1.65
C MET A 125 8.58 13.46 -2.38
N GLU A 126 9.06 13.04 -3.55
CA GLU A 126 9.99 13.83 -4.36
C GLU A 126 9.38 15.16 -4.81
N ALA A 127 8.11 15.15 -5.20
CA ALA A 127 7.39 16.36 -5.61
C ALA A 127 7.19 17.34 -4.44
N ASN A 128 7.05 16.85 -3.21
CA ASN A 128 6.75 17.65 -2.02
C ASN A 128 7.94 17.86 -1.07
N GLY A 129 9.12 17.35 -1.42
CA GLY A 129 10.34 17.40 -0.60
C GLY A 129 11.34 18.50 -0.92
N GLU A 130 11.11 19.25 -2.01
CA GLU A 130 12.06 20.17 -2.67
C GLU A 130 13.37 19.52 -3.19
N LYS A 131 13.74 19.97 -4.40
CA LYS A 131 15.07 19.78 -5.00
C LYS A 131 16.14 20.38 -4.10
N GLY A 132 17.06 19.54 -3.60
CA GLY A 132 18.40 19.99 -3.21
C GLY A 132 18.86 19.51 -1.83
N SER A 133 19.83 18.61 -1.83
CA SER A 133 21.22 19.01 -1.57
C SER A 133 22.15 18.02 -2.28
N PRO A 134 23.31 18.48 -2.77
CA PRO A 134 24.25 17.72 -3.60
C PRO A 134 24.86 16.51 -2.88
#